data_AF-A0A0F3ILG3-F1
#
_entry.id   AF-A0A0F3ILG3-F1
#
_cell.length_a   1.000
_cell.length_b   1.000
_cell.length_c   1.000
_cell.angle_alpha   90.00
_cell.angle_beta   90.00
_cell.angle_gamma   90.00
#
_symmetry.space_group_name_H-M   'P 1'
#
loop_
_entity.id
_entity.type
_entity.pdbx_description
1 polymer ?
#
loop_
_entity_poly.entity_id
_entity_poly.type
_entity_poly.pdbx_seq_one_letter_code
_entity_poly.pdbx_strand_id
1 'polypeptide(L)'
;MLVNQKKLVTGLCLATLTLASAASYAGDREIGGYVDKAESRFVRNVWNFIKNFQGWQNIGSHRYKETQYYYNKPFVMDSSHQFYVDKMDLAYIAGHGSDYYIETDQSLGEGVDLRTVPAYGDLANNGDLEFMIIESCYTVTTAPEHADWWSPYSNMFQGLHQLVGFHTLSNSDNGIPNNYANKLKANGGVWQSWFDAVNEERYWIFNPTNDDGSPYPGLASAIMYTSTENDRLGAYAADPAGGTAGMKTWWQY
;
A
#
# COMPACT_ATOMS: atom_id res chain seq x y z
N MET A 1 59.40 32.94 -45.69
CA MET A 1 58.17 32.17 -45.90
C MET A 1 58.05 31.17 -44.75
N LEU A 2 57.14 31.45 -43.82
CA LEU A 2 56.72 30.57 -42.71
C LEU A 2 56.07 29.29 -43.29
N VAL A 3 56.02 28.13 -42.64
CA VAL A 3 55.20 27.77 -41.47
C VAL A 3 55.76 26.44 -40.89
N ASN A 4 56.35 26.43 -39.69
CA ASN A 4 55.75 26.17 -38.36
C ASN A 4 55.35 24.70 -38.09
N GLN A 5 56.36 23.87 -37.83
CA GLN A 5 56.23 22.65 -37.02
C GLN A 5 55.95 23.06 -35.57
N LYS A 6 54.73 22.85 -35.06
CA LYS A 6 54.36 22.71 -33.63
C LYS A 6 52.84 22.83 -33.47
N LYS A 7 52.13 21.71 -33.59
CA LYS A 7 50.90 21.39 -32.85
C LYS A 7 50.89 19.87 -32.69
N LEU A 8 51.62 19.33 -31.70
CA LEU A 8 51.02 18.91 -30.43
C LEU A 8 49.59 18.43 -30.70
N VAL A 9 49.35 17.14 -30.94
CA VAL A 9 49.15 16.15 -29.86
C VAL A 9 48.33 16.78 -28.72
N THR A 10 47.16 17.30 -29.06
CA THR A 10 46.18 17.80 -28.09
C THR A 10 44.80 17.59 -28.70
N GLY A 11 44.38 16.33 -28.80
CA GLY A 11 43.10 16.05 -29.45
C GLY A 11 42.68 14.60 -29.49
N LEU A 12 43.24 13.72 -28.65
CA LEU A 12 42.81 12.33 -28.59
C LEU A 12 42.84 11.76 -27.17
N CYS A 13 42.35 12.56 -26.20
CA CYS A 13 41.92 12.05 -24.89
C CYS A 13 40.50 12.57 -24.60
N LEU A 14 39.62 12.55 -25.61
CA LEU A 14 38.19 12.47 -25.31
C LEU A 14 37.92 11.00 -24.96
N ALA A 15 38.37 10.62 -23.77
CA ALA A 15 37.87 9.43 -23.12
C ALA A 15 36.36 9.64 -23.00
N THR A 16 35.61 9.06 -23.92
CA THR A 16 34.21 8.75 -23.72
C THR A 16 34.15 7.80 -22.54
N LEU A 17 34.20 8.37 -21.32
CA LEU A 17 33.46 7.79 -20.20
C LEU A 17 32.00 7.85 -20.64
N THR A 18 31.59 6.84 -21.41
CA THR A 18 30.26 6.29 -21.25
C THR A 18 30.24 5.82 -19.80
N LEU A 19 29.89 6.73 -18.89
CA LEU A 19 29.27 6.39 -17.64
C LEU A 19 28.07 5.55 -18.07
N ALA A 20 28.26 4.24 -18.13
CA ALA A 20 27.17 3.32 -17.96
C ALA A 20 26.60 3.72 -16.61
N SER A 21 25.56 4.56 -16.62
CA SER A 21 24.65 4.66 -15.51
C SER A 21 24.07 3.27 -15.40
N ALA A 22 24.80 2.37 -14.72
CA ALA A 22 24.17 1.29 -14.02
C ALA A 22 23.10 2.01 -13.22
N ALA A 23 21.84 1.83 -13.61
CA ALA A 23 20.75 2.18 -12.74
C ALA A 23 21.09 1.44 -11.45
N SER A 24 21.61 2.16 -10.45
CA SER A 24 21.70 1.65 -9.10
C SER A 24 20.24 1.49 -8.71
N TYR A 25 19.71 0.30 -9.00
CA TYR A 25 18.37 -0.03 -8.56
C TYR A 25 18.42 0.09 -7.04
N ALA A 26 17.60 0.99 -6.55
CA ALA A 26 17.48 1.27 -5.14
C ALA A 26 16.57 0.21 -4.50
N GLY A 27 16.54 0.21 -3.16
CA GLY A 27 16.20 -0.93 -2.30
C GLY A 27 15.14 -1.89 -2.85
N ASP A 28 15.41 -3.18 -2.73
CA ASP A 28 14.43 -4.24 -2.94
C ASP A 28 13.34 -4.06 -1.89
N ARG A 29 12.09 -4.15 -2.34
CA ARG A 29 10.90 -3.97 -1.52
C ARG A 29 9.94 -5.13 -1.73
N GLU A 30 9.28 -5.55 -0.66
CA GLU A 30 8.42 -6.72 -0.60
C GLU A 30 6.94 -6.35 -0.64
N ILE A 31 6.17 -7.15 -1.38
CA ILE A 31 4.70 -7.10 -1.39
C ILE A 31 4.13 -8.40 -0.86
N GLY A 32 3.20 -8.29 0.09
CA GLY A 32 2.41 -9.40 0.61
C GLY A 32 0.94 -9.31 0.22
N GLY A 33 0.33 -10.44 -0.11
CA GLY A 33 -1.11 -10.59 -0.30
C GLY A 33 -1.73 -11.50 0.76
N TYR A 34 -2.78 -11.05 1.44
CA TYR A 34 -3.41 -11.80 2.53
C TYR A 34 -4.93 -11.88 2.35
N VAL A 35 -5.47 -13.10 2.35
CA VAL A 35 -6.85 -13.39 1.96
C VAL A 35 -7.66 -13.96 3.12
N ASP A 36 -8.81 -13.38 3.43
CA ASP A 36 -9.80 -14.02 4.28
C ASP A 36 -10.24 -15.37 3.68
N LYS A 37 -10.24 -16.42 4.50
CA LYS A 37 -10.72 -17.74 4.12
C LYS A 37 -12.26 -17.83 4.19
N ALA A 38 -12.90 -17.10 3.29
CA ALA A 38 -14.36 -17.03 3.18
C ALA A 38 -14.81 -17.33 1.75
N GLU A 39 -14.72 -16.33 0.87
CA GLU A 39 -15.28 -16.38 -0.47
C GLU A 39 -14.19 -16.24 -1.55
N SER A 40 -14.45 -16.87 -2.71
CA SER A 40 -13.52 -16.83 -3.86
C SER A 40 -13.24 -15.41 -4.38
N ARG A 41 -14.09 -14.43 -4.09
CA ARG A 41 -13.89 -13.03 -4.47
C ARG A 41 -12.70 -12.38 -3.77
N PHE A 42 -12.43 -12.73 -2.51
CA PHE A 42 -11.26 -12.19 -1.79
C PHE A 42 -9.95 -12.73 -2.37
N VAL A 43 -9.92 -14.02 -2.70
CA VAL A 43 -8.82 -14.65 -3.46
C VAL A 43 -8.60 -13.90 -4.77
N ARG A 44 -9.66 -13.62 -5.54
CA ARG A 44 -9.54 -12.89 -6.80
C ARG A 44 -9.06 -11.46 -6.61
N ASN A 45 -9.55 -10.74 -5.61
CA ASN A 45 -9.14 -9.37 -5.34
C ASN A 45 -7.65 -9.27 -5.02
N VAL A 46 -7.18 -10.04 -4.03
CA VAL A 46 -5.75 -10.05 -3.66
C VAL A 46 -4.90 -10.51 -4.82
N TRP A 47 -5.29 -11.60 -5.51
CA TRP A 47 -4.58 -12.07 -6.70
C TRP A 47 -4.51 -11.01 -7.80
N ASN A 48 -5.61 -10.30 -8.06
CA ASN A 48 -5.68 -9.25 -9.06
C ASN A 48 -4.77 -8.06 -8.73
N PHE A 49 -4.51 -7.79 -7.45
CA PHE A 49 -3.46 -6.84 -7.06
C PHE A 49 -2.07 -7.45 -7.26
N ILE A 50 -1.71 -8.49 -6.49
CA ILE A 50 -0.33 -8.96 -6.37
C ILE A 50 0.24 -9.54 -7.66
N LYS A 51 -0.59 -10.06 -8.58
CA LYS A 51 -0.12 -10.57 -9.87
C LYS A 51 0.57 -9.49 -10.72
N ASN A 52 0.34 -8.21 -10.42
CA ASN A 52 1.03 -7.10 -11.08
C ASN A 52 2.50 -6.96 -10.66
N PHE A 53 2.94 -7.70 -9.64
CA PHE A 53 4.27 -7.65 -9.04
C PHE A 53 4.97 -9.03 -8.98
N GLN A 54 4.54 -10.01 -9.77
CA GLN A 54 5.15 -11.37 -9.78
C GLN A 54 6.64 -11.36 -10.15
N GLY A 55 7.08 -10.36 -10.91
CA GLY A 55 8.48 -10.06 -11.17
C GLY A 55 8.82 -8.66 -10.68
N TRP A 56 10.12 -8.40 -10.50
CA TRP A 56 10.63 -7.09 -10.09
C TRP A 56 10.09 -5.97 -10.98
N GLN A 57 9.35 -5.04 -10.37
CA GLN A 57 8.86 -3.81 -10.99
C GLN A 57 9.71 -2.64 -10.51
N ASN A 58 10.38 -1.93 -11.43
CA ASN A 58 11.11 -0.70 -11.09
C ASN A 58 10.11 0.45 -10.99
N ILE A 59 10.07 1.10 -9.84
CA ILE A 59 9.17 2.22 -9.57
C ILE A 59 10.02 3.30 -8.91
N GLY A 60 10.22 4.44 -9.59
CA GLY A 60 11.11 5.50 -9.10
C GLY A 60 12.49 4.98 -8.68
N SER A 61 12.86 5.23 -7.42
CA SER A 61 14.08 4.74 -6.78
C SER A 61 13.83 3.52 -5.90
N HIS A 62 12.92 2.61 -6.26
CA HIS A 62 12.76 1.33 -5.58
C HIS A 62 12.45 0.25 -6.62
N ARG A 63 12.54 -1.02 -6.22
CA ARG A 63 11.95 -2.11 -6.99
C ARG A 63 11.11 -3.01 -6.09
N TYR A 64 9.93 -3.38 -6.57
CA TYR A 64 8.96 -4.16 -5.80
C TYR A 64 8.73 -5.52 -6.42
N LYS A 65 8.53 -6.53 -5.58
CA LYS A 65 8.10 -7.85 -5.99
C LYS A 65 7.18 -8.47 -4.94
N GLU A 66 6.16 -9.18 -5.39
CA GLU A 66 5.42 -10.07 -4.51
C GLU A 66 6.34 -11.19 -3.98
N THR A 67 6.32 -11.37 -2.66
CA THR A 67 7.11 -12.40 -1.97
C THR A 67 6.27 -13.28 -1.07
N GLN A 68 5.02 -12.90 -0.79
CA GLN A 68 4.10 -13.66 0.03
C GLN A 68 2.66 -13.60 -0.48
N TYR A 69 2.00 -14.75 -0.47
CA TYR A 69 0.56 -14.88 -0.70
C TYR A 69 -0.04 -15.97 0.19
N TYR A 70 -0.84 -15.57 1.19
CA TYR A 70 -1.36 -16.47 2.23
C TYR A 70 -2.83 -16.22 2.56
N TYR A 71 -3.46 -17.21 3.19
CA TYR A 71 -4.69 -16.94 3.94
C TYR A 71 -4.34 -16.12 5.19
N ASN A 72 -5.13 -15.08 5.45
CA ASN A 72 -4.87 -14.06 6.45
C ASN A 72 -5.17 -14.53 7.88
N LYS A 73 -4.74 -15.72 8.30
CA LYS A 73 -5.04 -16.24 9.64
C LYS A 73 -4.66 -15.23 10.75
N PRO A 74 -5.33 -15.21 11.92
CA PRO A 74 -5.07 -14.16 12.94
C PRO A 74 -3.60 -13.96 13.29
N PHE A 75 -2.81 -15.03 13.39
CA PHE A 75 -1.36 -14.93 13.68
C PHE A 75 -0.56 -14.15 12.61
N VAL A 76 -1.04 -14.04 11.37
CA VAL A 76 -0.44 -13.27 10.28
C VAL A 76 -0.42 -11.78 10.60
N MET A 77 -1.40 -11.28 11.34
CA MET A 77 -1.55 -9.88 11.75
C MET A 77 -1.34 -9.66 13.26
N ASP A 78 -1.07 -10.71 14.02
CA ASP A 78 -0.84 -10.61 15.46
C ASP A 78 0.49 -11.31 15.78
N SER A 79 0.48 -12.44 16.49
CA SER A 79 1.68 -13.05 17.08
C SER A 79 2.86 -13.35 16.14
N SER A 80 2.66 -13.41 14.81
CA SER A 80 3.72 -13.64 13.82
C SER A 80 3.84 -12.51 12.79
N HIS A 81 3.27 -11.33 13.03
CA HIS A 81 3.23 -10.23 12.06
C HIS A 81 4.59 -9.92 11.42
N GLN A 82 5.68 -9.97 12.18
CA GLN A 82 7.06 -9.72 11.73
C GLN A 82 7.64 -10.77 10.78
N PHE A 83 6.92 -11.88 10.55
CA PHE A 83 7.25 -12.86 9.51
C PHE A 83 6.31 -12.76 8.31
N TYR A 84 5.23 -12.01 8.45
CA TYR A 84 4.17 -11.88 7.46
C TYR A 84 3.86 -10.41 7.17
N VAL A 85 2.71 -9.89 7.61
CA VAL A 85 2.20 -8.59 7.18
C VAL A 85 3.17 -7.45 7.45
N ASP A 86 3.83 -7.47 8.62
CA ASP A 86 4.73 -6.43 9.06
C ASP A 86 6.17 -6.60 8.52
N LYS A 87 6.42 -7.69 7.79
CA LYS A 87 7.71 -7.90 7.12
C LYS A 87 7.75 -7.32 5.71
N MET A 88 6.59 -6.98 5.15
CA MET A 88 6.46 -6.47 3.78
C MET A 88 6.50 -4.95 3.82
N ASP A 89 7.05 -4.28 2.81
CA ASP A 89 6.86 -2.82 2.68
C ASP A 89 5.42 -2.46 2.28
N LEU A 90 4.73 -3.36 1.57
CA LEU A 90 3.31 -3.20 1.24
C LEU A 90 2.53 -4.48 1.42
N ALA A 91 1.42 -4.40 2.16
CA ALA A 91 0.47 -5.49 2.34
C ALA A 91 -0.89 -5.16 1.71
N TYR A 92 -1.43 -6.08 0.91
CA TYR A 92 -2.79 -6.01 0.37
C TYR A 92 -3.65 -7.11 0.96
N ILE A 93 -4.70 -6.71 1.68
CA ILE A 93 -5.58 -7.59 2.42
C ILE A 93 -7.00 -7.46 1.84
N ALA A 94 -7.70 -8.59 1.65
CA ALA A 94 -9.12 -8.56 1.31
C ALA A 94 -9.91 -9.58 2.14
N GLY A 95 -11.08 -9.16 2.60
CA GLY A 95 -11.96 -9.96 3.43
C GLY A 95 -13.24 -9.22 3.79
N HIS A 96 -14.09 -9.88 4.58
CA HIS A 96 -15.17 -9.18 5.27
C HIS A 96 -14.62 -8.34 6.41
N GLY A 97 -15.42 -7.39 6.86
CA GLY A 97 -15.07 -6.62 8.04
C GLY A 97 -16.15 -5.69 8.48
N SER A 98 -15.81 -4.97 9.53
CA SER A 98 -16.59 -3.92 10.16
C SER A 98 -15.62 -2.90 10.75
N ASP A 99 -16.13 -1.92 11.47
CA ASP A 99 -15.33 -0.89 12.13
C ASP A 99 -14.14 -1.50 12.90
N TYR A 100 -12.93 -1.11 12.50
CA TYR A 100 -11.66 -1.58 13.06
C TYR A 100 -11.42 -3.10 13.03
N TYR A 101 -12.18 -3.87 12.26
CA TYR A 101 -12.10 -5.34 12.27
C TYR A 101 -12.05 -5.91 10.86
N ILE A 102 -11.21 -6.93 10.70
CA ILE A 102 -11.06 -7.70 9.46
C ILE A 102 -11.26 -9.19 9.79
N GLU A 103 -12.21 -9.83 9.09
CA GLU A 103 -12.36 -11.28 9.13
C GLU A 103 -11.16 -11.95 8.45
N THR A 104 -10.80 -13.11 8.97
CA THR A 104 -9.60 -13.87 8.55
C THR A 104 -9.92 -15.31 8.18
N ASP A 105 -10.93 -15.89 8.82
CA ASP A 105 -11.58 -17.14 8.44
C ASP A 105 -13.05 -17.09 8.87
N GLN A 106 -13.92 -16.64 7.97
CA GLN A 106 -15.36 -16.56 8.22
C GLN A 106 -15.96 -17.89 8.68
N SER A 107 -15.47 -19.03 8.17
CA SER A 107 -16.01 -20.34 8.53
C SER A 107 -15.78 -20.72 9.99
N LEU A 108 -14.79 -20.09 10.63
CA LEU A 108 -14.45 -20.25 12.03
C LEU A 108 -14.81 -19.04 12.90
N GLY A 109 -15.36 -17.96 12.30
CA GLY A 109 -15.60 -16.70 12.99
C GLY A 109 -14.31 -16.05 13.51
N GLU A 110 -13.18 -16.29 12.85
CA GLU A 110 -11.90 -15.72 13.22
C GLU A 110 -11.69 -14.37 12.54
N GLY A 111 -11.11 -13.43 13.25
CA GLY A 111 -10.68 -12.15 12.69
C GLY A 111 -9.77 -11.39 13.63
N VAL A 112 -9.37 -10.21 13.20
CA VAL A 112 -8.38 -9.37 13.86
C VAL A 112 -8.97 -7.99 14.10
N ASP A 113 -8.90 -7.56 15.36
CA ASP A 113 -9.26 -6.21 15.78
C ASP A 113 -8.03 -5.30 15.69
N LEU A 114 -8.06 -4.34 14.77
CA LEU A 114 -7.01 -3.36 14.51
C LEU A 114 -6.73 -2.44 15.71
N ARG A 115 -7.61 -2.41 16.72
CA ARG A 115 -7.36 -1.70 17.99
C ARG A 115 -6.32 -2.40 18.87
N THR A 116 -6.13 -3.69 18.64
CA THR A 116 -5.32 -4.57 19.50
C THR A 116 -4.17 -5.26 18.77
N VAL A 117 -3.98 -4.98 17.48
CA VAL A 117 -2.81 -5.48 16.74
C VAL A 117 -1.51 -4.93 17.33
N PRO A 118 -0.40 -5.64 17.14
CA PRO A 118 0.92 -5.13 17.48
C PRO A 118 1.29 -3.90 16.64
N ALA A 119 2.41 -3.30 17.02
CA ALA A 119 3.08 -2.24 16.29
C ALA A 119 3.45 -2.68 14.87
N TYR A 120 3.11 -1.86 13.86
CA TYR A 120 3.55 -2.05 12.47
C TYR A 120 4.46 -0.93 11.98
N GLY A 121 5.38 -1.29 11.09
CA GLY A 121 6.45 -0.45 10.57
C GLY A 121 7.53 -0.13 11.60
N ASP A 122 7.54 -0.82 12.74
CA ASP A 122 8.50 -0.56 13.80
C ASP A 122 9.86 -1.19 13.48
N LEU A 123 10.68 -0.47 12.70
CA LEU A 123 12.02 -0.89 12.29
C LEU A 123 12.92 -1.27 13.46
N ALA A 124 12.76 -0.62 14.63
CA ALA A 124 13.55 -0.93 15.81
C ALA A 124 13.26 -2.35 16.35
N ASN A 125 12.09 -2.88 16.03
CA ASN A 125 11.63 -4.21 16.45
C ASN A 125 11.50 -5.21 15.29
N ASN A 126 12.07 -4.92 14.11
CA ASN A 126 12.02 -5.75 12.88
C ASN A 126 10.68 -5.72 12.12
N GLY A 127 9.82 -4.73 12.37
CA GLY A 127 8.71 -4.40 11.46
C GLY A 127 9.19 -3.47 10.35
N ASP A 128 8.66 -3.61 9.14
CA ASP A 128 9.09 -2.87 7.93
C ASP A 128 7.89 -2.48 7.05
N LEU A 129 6.67 -2.55 7.61
CA LEU A 129 5.46 -2.22 6.87
C LEU A 129 5.20 -0.74 6.75
N GLU A 130 5.34 -0.25 5.53
CA GLU A 130 5.07 1.13 5.15
C GLU A 130 3.59 1.33 4.77
N PHE A 131 3.03 0.40 3.99
CA PHE A 131 1.71 0.58 3.38
C PHE A 131 0.79 -0.63 3.61
N MET A 132 -0.31 -0.42 4.32
CA MET A 132 -1.35 -1.44 4.48
C MET A 132 -2.61 -1.04 3.71
N ILE A 133 -3.06 -1.92 2.82
CA ILE A 133 -4.28 -1.77 2.06
C ILE A 133 -5.24 -2.85 2.54
N ILE A 134 -6.42 -2.45 3.03
CA ILE A 134 -7.48 -3.38 3.43
C ILE A 134 -8.73 -3.11 2.58
N GLU A 135 -8.97 -3.98 1.61
CA GLU A 135 -10.21 -4.01 0.83
C GLU A 135 -11.27 -4.81 1.60
N SER A 136 -11.94 -4.12 2.53
CA SER A 136 -12.96 -4.67 3.42
C SER A 136 -13.96 -3.60 3.82
N CYS A 137 -15.19 -3.99 4.14
CA CYS A 137 -16.26 -3.08 4.56
C CYS A 137 -15.89 -2.38 5.88
N TYR A 138 -15.97 -1.05 5.92
CA TYR A 138 -15.85 -0.20 7.12
C TYR A 138 -14.54 -0.29 7.94
N THR A 139 -13.61 -1.18 7.59
CA THR A 139 -12.43 -1.49 8.41
C THR A 139 -11.50 -0.30 8.61
N VAL A 140 -11.39 0.59 7.63
CA VAL A 140 -10.60 1.82 7.74
C VAL A 140 -11.55 2.96 8.11
N THR A 141 -11.93 2.97 9.37
CA THR A 141 -12.90 3.87 9.97
C THR A 141 -12.27 5.24 10.26
N THR A 142 -12.95 6.34 9.91
CA THR A 142 -12.35 7.69 9.90
C THR A 142 -13.20 8.74 10.60
N ALA A 143 -12.83 10.01 10.42
CA ALA A 143 -13.43 11.15 11.13
C ALA A 143 -14.96 11.31 10.99
N PRO A 144 -15.60 10.98 9.86
CA PRO A 144 -17.06 11.06 9.76
C PRO A 144 -17.78 10.03 10.63
N GLU A 145 -17.13 8.89 10.90
CA GLU A 145 -17.71 7.79 11.69
C GLU A 145 -17.47 8.00 13.19
N HIS A 146 -16.25 8.42 13.58
CA HIS A 146 -15.87 8.62 14.98
C HIS A 146 -15.07 9.90 15.21
N ALA A 147 -15.46 10.67 16.24
CA ALA A 147 -14.77 11.91 16.61
C ALA A 147 -13.32 11.68 17.07
N ASP A 148 -13.03 10.50 17.63
CA ASP A 148 -11.73 10.05 18.16
C ASP A 148 -11.06 8.99 17.27
N TRP A 149 -11.36 9.01 15.96
CA TRP A 149 -10.92 8.03 14.96
C TRP A 149 -9.44 7.64 15.02
N TRP A 150 -8.53 8.52 15.47
CA TRP A 150 -7.09 8.24 15.54
C TRP A 150 -6.71 7.32 16.69
N SER A 151 -7.45 7.35 17.80
CA SER A 151 -7.09 6.63 19.02
C SER A 151 -7.07 5.11 18.84
N PRO A 152 -8.06 4.50 18.14
CA PRO A 152 -8.02 3.09 17.75
C PRO A 152 -6.73 2.64 17.06
N TYR A 153 -6.08 3.51 16.29
CA TYR A 153 -4.92 3.16 15.47
C TYR A 153 -3.57 3.44 16.15
N SER A 154 -3.56 3.94 17.39
CA SER A 154 -2.33 4.38 18.06
C SER A 154 -1.29 3.27 18.21
N ASN A 155 -1.74 2.05 18.49
CA ASN A 155 -0.86 0.90 18.66
C ASN A 155 -0.34 0.38 17.32
N MET A 156 -1.18 0.39 16.30
CA MET A 156 -0.84 -0.10 14.96
C MET A 156 0.20 0.79 14.27
N PHE A 157 0.09 2.11 14.40
CA PHE A 157 1.00 3.06 13.74
C PHE A 157 2.26 3.30 14.58
N GLN A 158 3.31 2.52 14.35
CA GLN A 158 4.64 2.65 15.00
C GLN A 158 5.78 2.80 13.98
N GLY A 159 5.43 3.27 12.79
CA GLY A 159 6.28 3.35 11.62
C GLY A 159 5.49 3.09 10.35
N LEU A 160 4.27 2.56 10.44
CA LEU A 160 3.34 2.51 9.31
C LEU A 160 3.07 3.89 8.71
N HIS A 161 3.28 4.04 7.40
CA HIS A 161 3.08 5.31 6.69
C HIS A 161 1.61 5.56 6.37
N GLN A 162 0.93 4.58 5.78
CA GLN A 162 -0.46 4.72 5.34
C GLN A 162 -1.25 3.42 5.51
N LEU A 163 -2.44 3.53 6.10
CA LEU A 163 -3.51 2.54 6.06
C LEU A 163 -4.60 3.05 5.10
N VAL A 164 -4.96 2.27 4.08
CA VAL A 164 -5.99 2.65 3.09
C VAL A 164 -7.04 1.56 2.95
N GLY A 165 -8.29 1.93 2.72
CA GLY A 165 -9.40 0.98 2.61
C GLY A 165 -10.74 1.67 2.36
N PHE A 166 -11.82 1.09 2.88
CA PHE A 166 -13.16 1.67 2.82
C PHE A 166 -13.64 2.06 4.23
N HIS A 167 -14.35 3.18 4.31
CA HIS A 167 -15.10 3.59 5.51
C HIS A 167 -16.62 3.31 5.38
N THR A 168 -17.05 2.72 4.26
CA THR A 168 -18.42 2.25 4.02
C THR A 168 -18.43 0.78 3.62
N LEU A 169 -19.58 0.26 3.18
CA LEU A 169 -19.66 -1.04 2.52
C LEU A 169 -18.70 -1.08 1.31
N SER A 170 -17.93 -2.15 1.22
CA SER A 170 -17.03 -2.45 0.11
C SER A 170 -17.58 -3.60 -0.72
N ASN A 171 -17.74 -3.38 -2.01
CA ASN A 171 -18.10 -4.42 -2.97
C ASN A 171 -16.83 -5.00 -3.58
N SER A 172 -16.55 -6.27 -3.34
CA SER A 172 -15.43 -7.00 -3.95
C SER A 172 -15.76 -7.53 -5.36
N ASP A 173 -14.80 -8.23 -5.98
CA ASP A 173 -14.89 -8.79 -7.34
C ASP A 173 -15.03 -7.72 -8.43
N ASN A 174 -14.18 -6.70 -8.33
CA ASN A 174 -14.23 -5.47 -9.12
C ASN A 174 -12.88 -5.20 -9.83
N GLY A 175 -12.77 -4.08 -10.55
CA GLY A 175 -11.55 -3.66 -11.23
C GLY A 175 -10.50 -2.96 -10.36
N ILE A 176 -10.83 -2.57 -9.12
CA ILE A 176 -10.01 -1.75 -8.23
C ILE A 176 -8.61 -2.34 -8.02
N PRO A 177 -8.42 -3.64 -7.67
CA PRO A 177 -7.09 -4.17 -7.39
C PRO A 177 -6.11 -4.01 -8.56
N ASN A 178 -6.57 -4.25 -9.80
CA ASN A 178 -5.72 -4.09 -10.98
C ASN A 178 -5.44 -2.61 -11.28
N ASN A 179 -6.48 -1.76 -11.22
CA ASN A 179 -6.36 -0.34 -11.50
C ASN A 179 -5.43 0.35 -10.49
N TYR A 180 -5.57 -0.02 -9.22
CA TYR A 180 -4.73 0.46 -8.13
C TYR A 180 -3.27 0.04 -8.31
N ALA A 181 -3.00 -1.25 -8.54
CA ALA A 181 -1.64 -1.73 -8.78
C ALA A 181 -0.97 -1.03 -9.98
N ASN A 182 -1.71 -0.78 -11.06
CA ASN A 182 -1.19 -0.06 -12.23
C ASN A 182 -0.83 1.40 -11.91
N LYS A 183 -1.62 2.09 -11.08
CA LYS A 183 -1.33 3.46 -10.64
C LYS A 183 -0.11 3.50 -9.73
N LEU A 184 0.05 2.54 -8.81
CA LEU A 184 1.25 2.42 -7.99
C LEU A 184 2.51 2.16 -8.84
N LYS A 185 2.43 1.27 -9.84
CA LYS A 185 3.54 1.04 -10.80
C LYS A 185 3.89 2.28 -11.61
N ALA A 186 2.91 3.14 -11.90
CA ALA A 186 3.13 4.45 -12.50
C ALA A 186 3.68 5.50 -11.51
N ASN A 187 4.11 5.06 -10.33
CA ASN A 187 4.61 5.89 -9.24
C ASN A 187 3.57 6.91 -8.74
N GLY A 188 2.28 6.55 -8.77
CA GLY A 188 1.20 7.32 -8.15
C GLY A 188 1.35 7.40 -6.63
N GLY A 189 0.73 8.41 -6.01
CA GLY A 189 0.67 8.50 -4.54
C GLY A 189 -0.17 7.36 -3.97
N VAL A 190 0.21 6.81 -2.82
CA VAL A 190 -0.35 5.53 -2.32
C VAL A 190 -1.86 5.64 -2.05
N TRP A 191 -2.32 6.55 -1.19
CA TRP A 191 -3.75 6.73 -0.96
C TRP A 191 -4.47 7.38 -2.15
N GLN A 192 -3.83 8.30 -2.88
CA GLN A 192 -4.45 8.96 -4.03
C GLN A 192 -4.80 7.94 -5.12
N SER A 193 -3.89 6.99 -5.38
CA SER A 193 -4.10 5.92 -6.35
C SER A 193 -5.27 5.02 -5.95
N TRP A 194 -5.49 4.81 -4.65
CA TRP A 194 -6.60 4.03 -4.12
C TRP A 194 -7.92 4.74 -4.37
N PHE A 195 -7.99 6.03 -4.02
CA PHE A 195 -9.16 6.88 -4.25
C PHE A 195 -9.51 6.95 -5.74
N ASP A 196 -8.51 7.11 -6.59
CA ASP A 196 -8.70 7.14 -8.05
C ASP A 196 -9.21 5.80 -8.59
N ALA A 197 -8.68 4.67 -8.11
CA ALA A 197 -9.14 3.35 -8.52
C ALA A 197 -10.60 3.08 -8.11
N VAL A 198 -10.99 3.51 -6.90
CA VAL A 198 -12.38 3.42 -6.40
C VAL A 198 -13.32 4.30 -7.23
N ASN A 199 -12.89 5.53 -7.56
CA ASN A 199 -13.66 6.44 -8.41
C ASN A 199 -13.84 5.91 -9.84
N GLU A 200 -12.79 5.33 -10.42
CA GLU A 200 -12.86 4.72 -11.74
C GLU A 200 -13.84 3.55 -11.75
N GLU A 201 -13.78 2.66 -10.76
CA GLU A 201 -14.69 1.53 -10.65
C GLU A 201 -16.16 1.96 -10.60
N ARG A 202 -16.46 2.99 -9.80
CA ARG A 202 -17.79 3.61 -9.73
C ARG A 202 -18.30 4.09 -11.09
N TYR A 203 -17.43 4.67 -11.91
CA TYR A 203 -17.78 5.20 -13.22
C TYR A 203 -18.17 4.09 -14.21
N TRP A 204 -17.51 2.93 -14.16
CA TRP A 204 -17.73 1.83 -15.11
C TRP A 204 -19.11 1.16 -15.01
N ILE A 205 -19.71 1.12 -13.81
CA ILE A 205 -20.97 0.40 -13.56
C ILE A 205 -22.20 1.32 -13.46
N PHE A 206 -22.07 2.60 -13.84
CA PHE A 206 -23.13 3.61 -13.77
C PHE A 206 -23.60 3.96 -12.34
N ASN A 207 -22.69 3.94 -11.36
CA ASN A 207 -22.91 4.44 -10.00
C ASN A 207 -24.20 3.96 -9.30
N PRO A 208 -24.45 2.64 -9.18
CA PRO A 208 -25.54 2.12 -8.37
C PRO A 208 -25.31 2.42 -6.89
N THR A 209 -26.39 2.40 -6.11
CA THR A 209 -26.35 2.55 -4.66
C THR A 209 -26.26 1.18 -3.99
N ASN A 210 -25.37 1.06 -3.00
CA ASN A 210 -25.21 -0.09 -2.15
C ASN A 210 -26.34 -0.20 -1.10
N ASP A 211 -26.42 -1.35 -0.43
CA ASP A 211 -27.43 -1.62 0.61
C ASP A 211 -27.30 -0.68 1.84
N ASP A 212 -26.12 -0.12 2.09
CA ASP A 212 -25.87 0.87 3.14
C ASP A 212 -26.15 2.32 2.71
N GLY A 213 -26.59 2.53 1.46
CA GLY A 213 -26.83 3.85 0.88
C GLY A 213 -25.60 4.53 0.28
N SER A 214 -24.40 3.96 0.42
CA SER A 214 -23.18 4.47 -0.22
C SER A 214 -23.21 4.19 -1.73
N PRO A 215 -22.50 4.96 -2.58
CA PRO A 215 -22.32 4.60 -3.97
C PRO A 215 -21.42 3.36 -4.11
N TYR A 216 -21.71 2.48 -5.06
CA TYR A 216 -20.79 1.41 -5.46
C TYR A 216 -19.43 1.99 -5.91
N PRO A 217 -18.30 1.30 -5.68
CA PRO A 217 -18.16 0.06 -4.91
C PRO A 217 -18.13 0.29 -3.40
N GLY A 218 -18.19 1.53 -2.97
CA GLY A 218 -18.03 2.04 -1.61
C GLY A 218 -17.35 3.41 -1.66
N LEU A 219 -17.13 4.01 -0.49
CA LEU A 219 -16.35 5.23 -0.32
C LEU A 219 -15.01 4.89 0.33
N ALA A 220 -13.93 5.34 -0.33
CA ALA A 220 -12.57 5.08 0.12
C ALA A 220 -12.19 5.97 1.30
N SER A 221 -11.30 5.46 2.14
CA SER A 221 -10.69 6.17 3.25
C SER A 221 -9.21 5.86 3.38
N ALA A 222 -8.50 6.74 4.08
CA ALA A 222 -7.09 6.57 4.38
C ALA A 222 -6.72 7.23 5.70
N ILE A 223 -5.74 6.66 6.38
CA ILE A 223 -5.16 7.13 7.63
C ILE A 223 -3.65 7.11 7.48
N MET A 224 -2.99 8.20 7.86
CA MET A 224 -1.55 8.39 7.65
C MET A 224 -1.02 9.48 8.58
N TYR A 225 0.30 9.67 8.60
CA TYR A 225 0.90 10.88 9.14
C TYR A 225 0.92 11.99 8.09
N THR A 226 0.91 13.25 8.55
CA THR A 226 1.07 14.40 7.67
C THR A 226 2.40 14.36 6.92
N SER A 227 3.45 13.79 7.52
CA SER A 227 4.77 13.61 6.88
C SER A 227 4.77 12.60 5.74
N THR A 228 3.85 11.63 5.74
CA THR A 228 3.81 10.50 4.79
C THR A 228 2.70 10.65 3.75
N GLU A 229 1.94 11.75 3.77
CA GLU A 229 0.76 11.96 2.93
C GLU A 229 1.01 11.84 1.42
N ASN A 230 2.19 12.22 0.97
CA ASN A 230 2.53 12.27 -0.45
C ASN A 230 3.43 11.11 -0.89
N ASP A 231 3.53 10.07 -0.06
CA ASP A 231 4.37 8.92 -0.34
C ASP A 231 3.92 8.18 -1.58
N ARG A 232 4.94 7.70 -2.30
CA ARG A 232 4.82 6.91 -3.51
C ARG A 232 5.73 5.71 -3.35
N LEU A 233 5.39 4.58 -3.99
CA LEU A 233 6.26 3.41 -3.95
C LEU A 233 7.70 3.74 -4.42
N GLY A 234 7.87 4.63 -5.38
CA GLY A 234 9.19 4.98 -5.87
C GLY A 234 9.98 6.01 -5.08
N ALA A 235 9.39 6.64 -4.06
CA ALA A 235 10.06 7.51 -3.10
C ALA A 235 9.07 7.90 -2.00
N TYR A 236 9.44 7.70 -0.74
CA TYR A 236 8.63 8.03 0.41
C TYR A 236 9.49 8.61 1.53
N ALA A 237 8.84 9.22 2.52
CA ALA A 237 9.48 9.85 3.68
C ALA A 237 10.26 8.83 4.55
N ALA A 238 10.91 9.31 5.60
CA ALA A 238 11.40 8.40 6.64
C ALA A 238 10.27 8.02 7.60
N ASP A 239 10.43 6.89 8.27
CA ASP A 239 9.49 6.32 9.21
C ASP A 239 9.02 7.34 10.26
N PRO A 240 7.70 7.47 10.46
CA PRO A 240 7.12 8.20 11.57
C PRO A 240 7.59 7.64 12.91
N ALA A 241 7.73 8.51 13.91
CA ALA A 241 8.13 8.12 15.28
C ALA A 241 7.10 7.26 16.05
N GLY A 242 5.97 6.90 15.41
CA GLY A 242 4.88 6.17 16.03
C GLY A 242 3.92 7.01 16.87
N GLY A 243 2.78 6.41 17.21
CA GLY A 243 1.70 7.03 18.00
C GLY A 243 0.81 7.97 17.18
N THR A 244 0.11 8.88 17.84
CA THR A 244 -1.00 9.63 17.20
C THR A 244 -0.64 11.05 16.77
N ALA A 245 0.56 11.53 17.11
CA ALA A 245 0.97 12.90 16.83
C ALA A 245 1.13 13.12 15.32
N GLY A 246 0.38 14.09 14.77
CA GLY A 246 0.44 14.42 13.35
C GLY A 246 -0.30 13.45 12.42
N MET A 247 -1.06 12.49 12.97
CA MET A 247 -1.98 11.66 12.19
C MET A 247 -3.06 12.52 11.52
N LYS A 248 -3.45 12.11 10.32
CA LYS A 248 -4.52 12.71 9.53
C LYS A 248 -5.29 11.61 8.80
N THR A 249 -6.47 11.96 8.34
CA THR A 249 -7.31 11.07 7.54
C THR A 249 -7.87 11.78 6.32
N TRP A 250 -8.09 11.00 5.26
CA TRP A 250 -8.80 11.38 4.04
C TRP A 250 -9.96 10.41 3.83
N TRP A 251 -11.07 10.89 3.28
CA TRP A 251 -12.23 10.06 2.95
C TRP A 251 -12.99 10.64 1.75
N GLN A 252 -13.71 9.76 1.04
CA GLN A 252 -14.59 10.15 -0.07
C GLN A 252 -16.00 10.49 0.46
N TYR A 253 -16.74 11.28 -0.32
CA TYR A 253 -18.14 11.65 -0.06
C TYR A 253 -19.03 11.19 -1.22
#